data_AF-A0A077FRF4-F1
#
_entry.id   AF-A0A077FRF4-F1
#
_cell.length_a   1.000
_cell.length_b   1.000
_cell.length_c   1.000
_cell.angle_alpha   90.00
_cell.angle_beta   90.00
_cell.angle_gamma   90.00
#
_symmetry.space_group_name_H-M   'P 1'
#
loop_
_entity.id
_entity.type
_entity.pdbx_description
1 polymer ?
#
loop_
_entity_poly.entity_id
_entity_poly.type
_entity_poly.pdbx_seq_one_letter_code
_entity_poly.pdbx_strand_id
1 'polypeptide(L)'
;MSLLNWQSSKQFSIPLADKLRPNTFDTIFGQEHLLNKEGTINRMLKSSNIQSIILWGPPGVGKTTIARTLASQSGSHFEIVSAVTSGLAELKEIFNAANQRKKLQQKTLLMVDEIHRFNRTQQDAFLPYIEDGTIILIGATTENPSFELNSALLSRCKVLEVRRLSDEALKNIMVRAEQLINLKLPLNEEAKNLLINMADGDGRYLLNMCEELFAIGNQELFTSLKLREFLQKRTPLYDKSRDSHYNLISALHKSIRGSDVNASLYWLGVQFQGLMEEKKSI
;
A
#
# COMPACT_ATOMS: atom_id res chain seq x y z
N MET A 1 -15.32 44.55 -13.37
CA MET A 1 -15.41 43.81 -12.08
C MET A 1 -15.64 42.34 -12.40
N SER A 2 -14.59 41.54 -12.23
CA SER A 2 -14.27 40.30 -12.95
C SER A 2 -15.15 39.09 -12.60
N LEU A 3 -15.79 38.54 -13.64
CA LEU A 3 -16.40 37.20 -13.73
C LEU A 3 -15.32 36.09 -13.84
N LEU A 4 -14.32 36.06 -12.94
CA LEU A 4 -13.10 35.27 -13.16
C LEU A 4 -12.59 34.44 -11.98
N ASN A 5 -13.41 34.14 -10.96
CA ASN A 5 -12.95 33.37 -9.78
C ASN A 5 -13.85 32.17 -9.41
N TRP A 6 -14.48 31.50 -10.37
CA TRP A 6 -15.31 30.31 -10.07
C TRP A 6 -15.10 29.14 -11.05
N GLN A 7 -13.85 28.86 -11.45
CA GLN A 7 -13.52 27.69 -12.29
C GLN A 7 -12.22 26.96 -11.93
N SER A 8 -11.78 26.96 -10.67
CA SER A 8 -10.54 26.24 -10.30
C SER A 8 -10.61 25.57 -8.94
N SER A 9 -11.30 24.43 -8.84
CA SER A 9 -10.96 23.34 -7.89
C SER A 9 -11.85 22.10 -8.08
N LYS A 10 -11.88 21.53 -9.27
CA LYS A 10 -12.26 20.12 -9.48
C LYS A 10 -11.31 19.48 -10.50
N GLN A 11 -10.02 19.63 -10.24
CA GLN A 11 -9.02 18.75 -10.83
C GLN A 11 -9.12 17.47 -10.00
N PHE A 12 -9.41 16.32 -10.63
CA PHE A 12 -9.29 15.02 -9.96
C PHE A 12 -7.83 14.90 -9.48
N SER A 13 -7.56 15.30 -8.24
CA SER A 13 -6.21 15.35 -7.71
C SER A 13 -5.75 13.92 -7.47
N ILE A 14 -4.79 13.47 -8.27
CA ILE A 14 -4.10 12.19 -8.04
C ILE A 14 -3.65 12.17 -6.56
N PRO A 15 -3.99 11.12 -5.78
CA PRO A 15 -3.61 11.04 -4.37
C PRO A 15 -2.11 11.18 -4.17
N LEU A 16 -1.70 11.72 -3.02
CA LEU A 16 -0.28 11.93 -2.71
C LEU A 16 0.52 10.62 -2.78
N ALA A 17 -0.09 9.50 -2.35
CA ALA A 17 0.51 8.18 -2.43
C ALA A 17 0.85 7.74 -3.87
N ASP A 18 0.05 8.15 -4.86
CA ASP A 18 0.32 7.86 -6.27
C ASP A 18 1.35 8.82 -6.85
N LYS A 19 1.31 10.11 -6.49
CA LYS A 19 2.30 11.11 -6.93
C LYS A 19 3.72 10.81 -6.42
N LEU A 20 3.84 10.30 -5.19
CA LEU A 20 5.12 9.97 -4.57
C LEU A 20 5.65 8.60 -4.96
N ARG A 21 4.90 7.82 -5.75
CA ARG A 21 5.27 6.44 -6.04
C ARG A 21 6.69 6.39 -6.62
N PRO A 22 7.62 5.67 -5.96
CA PRO A 22 8.99 5.46 -6.45
C PRO A 22 9.04 4.92 -7.88
N ASN A 23 10.00 5.42 -8.67
CA ASN A 23 10.33 4.91 -10.01
C ASN A 23 11.64 4.11 -10.00
N THR A 24 12.38 4.12 -8.89
CA THR A 24 13.64 3.40 -8.71
C THR A 24 13.68 2.76 -7.33
N PHE A 25 14.35 1.62 -7.22
CA PHE A 25 14.47 0.89 -5.95
C PHE A 25 15.18 1.68 -4.86
N ASP A 26 16.15 2.54 -5.21
CA ASP A 26 16.87 3.40 -4.25
C ASP A 26 15.97 4.40 -3.53
N THR A 27 14.76 4.62 -4.06
CA THR A 27 13.78 5.54 -3.48
C THR A 27 12.60 4.82 -2.83
N ILE A 28 12.67 3.50 -2.69
CA ILE A 28 11.76 2.70 -1.86
C ILE A 28 12.42 2.50 -0.50
N PHE A 29 11.78 2.98 0.55
CA PHE A 29 12.29 2.89 1.92
C PHE A 29 11.77 1.65 2.65
N GLY A 30 12.60 1.03 3.51
CA GLY A 30 12.19 -0.01 4.47
C GLY A 30 12.10 -1.43 3.91
N GLN A 31 12.55 -1.65 2.68
CA GLN A 31 12.56 -2.98 2.02
C GLN A 31 13.97 -3.36 1.53
N GLU A 32 15.00 -2.88 2.23
CA GLU A 32 16.41 -3.04 1.86
C GLU A 32 16.81 -4.52 1.73
N HIS A 33 16.22 -5.40 2.55
CA HIS A 33 16.46 -6.85 2.48
C HIS A 33 16.05 -7.49 1.14
N LEU A 34 15.13 -6.86 0.40
CA LEU A 34 14.72 -7.29 -0.94
C LEU A 34 15.40 -6.50 -2.05
N LEU A 35 15.67 -5.22 -1.81
CA LEU A 35 15.98 -4.23 -2.85
C LEU A 35 17.45 -3.77 -2.89
N ASN A 36 18.22 -3.97 -1.82
CA ASN A 36 19.64 -3.60 -1.82
C ASN A 36 20.43 -4.41 -2.87
N LYS A 37 21.73 -4.11 -3.03
CA LYS A 37 22.56 -4.75 -4.08
C LYS A 37 22.59 -6.28 -4.02
N GLU A 38 22.43 -6.83 -2.82
CA GLU A 38 22.37 -8.27 -2.50
C GLU A 38 20.94 -8.78 -2.31
N GLY A 39 19.93 -7.93 -2.52
CA GLY A 39 18.54 -8.24 -2.35
C GLY A 39 18.06 -9.17 -3.46
N THR A 40 17.10 -10.05 -3.13
CA THR A 40 16.60 -11.03 -4.10
C THR A 40 16.07 -10.38 -5.37
N ILE A 41 15.36 -9.26 -5.26
CA ILE A 41 14.75 -8.57 -6.41
C ILE A 41 15.84 -7.92 -7.27
N ASN A 42 16.85 -7.32 -6.64
CA ASN A 42 17.96 -6.70 -7.34
C ASN A 42 18.81 -7.75 -8.09
N ARG A 43 19.05 -8.92 -7.48
CA ARG A 43 19.71 -10.05 -8.17
C ARG A 43 18.95 -10.52 -9.40
N MET A 44 17.61 -10.62 -9.33
CA MET A 44 16.76 -11.00 -10.47
C MET A 44 16.86 -10.00 -11.62
N LEU A 45 16.91 -8.70 -11.30
CA LEU A 45 17.12 -7.66 -12.31
C LEU A 45 18.51 -7.76 -12.96
N LYS A 46 19.57 -7.87 -12.16
CA LYS A 46 20.95 -7.94 -12.67
C LYS A 46 21.19 -9.14 -13.58
N SER A 47 20.56 -10.28 -13.27
CA SER A 47 20.68 -11.49 -14.10
C SER A 47 19.78 -11.47 -15.34
N SER A 48 18.94 -10.45 -15.53
CA SER A 48 17.90 -10.38 -16.57
C SER A 48 16.92 -11.56 -16.55
N ASN A 49 16.88 -12.31 -15.44
CA ASN A 49 16.07 -13.50 -15.23
C ASN A 49 15.12 -13.27 -14.04
N ILE A 50 14.01 -12.60 -14.34
CA ILE A 50 12.98 -12.28 -13.36
C ILE A 50 12.01 -13.44 -13.30
N GLN A 51 11.97 -14.09 -12.15
CA GLN A 51 11.04 -15.18 -11.86
C GLN A 51 9.70 -14.62 -11.37
N SER A 52 8.63 -15.40 -11.51
CA SER A 52 7.36 -15.09 -10.86
C SER A 52 7.52 -15.06 -9.34
N ILE A 53 6.87 -14.10 -8.68
CA ILE A 53 6.99 -13.88 -7.24
C ILE A 53 5.63 -13.67 -6.58
N ILE A 54 5.53 -14.04 -5.31
CA ILE A 54 4.43 -13.66 -4.43
C ILE A 54 4.98 -12.69 -3.38
N LEU A 55 4.50 -11.45 -3.39
CA LEU A 55 4.78 -10.44 -2.38
C LEU A 55 3.77 -10.59 -1.25
N TRP A 56 4.25 -11.06 -0.09
CA TRP A 56 3.42 -11.26 1.09
C TRP A 56 3.78 -10.25 2.17
N GLY A 57 2.80 -9.47 2.62
CA GLY A 57 3.00 -8.51 3.69
C GLY A 57 1.77 -7.66 3.96
N PRO A 58 1.76 -6.89 5.05
CA PRO A 58 0.61 -6.07 5.44
C PRO A 58 0.25 -5.00 4.38
N PRO A 59 -0.91 -4.32 4.50
CA PRO A 59 -1.22 -3.20 3.62
C PRO A 59 -0.16 -2.08 3.75
N GLY A 60 -0.04 -1.26 2.71
CA GLY A 60 0.75 -0.03 2.79
C GLY A 60 2.28 -0.17 2.77
N VAL A 61 2.84 -1.39 2.74
CA VAL A 61 4.30 -1.62 2.78
C VAL A 61 5.01 -1.48 1.43
N GLY A 62 4.28 -1.21 0.34
CA GLY A 62 4.87 -0.97 -0.98
C GLY A 62 4.88 -2.14 -1.97
N LYS A 63 4.07 -3.19 -1.77
CA LYS A 63 3.97 -4.34 -2.70
C LYS A 63 3.76 -3.90 -4.17
N THR A 64 2.74 -3.06 -4.43
CA THR A 64 2.44 -2.51 -5.76
C THR A 64 3.58 -1.66 -6.32
N THR A 65 4.25 -0.89 -5.46
CA THR A 65 5.37 -0.03 -5.83
C THR A 65 6.57 -0.85 -6.28
N ILE A 66 6.89 -1.92 -5.54
CA ILE A 66 7.96 -2.86 -5.90
C ILE A 66 7.67 -3.48 -7.28
N ALA A 67 6.46 -3.98 -7.50
CA ALA A 67 6.06 -4.61 -8.75
C ALA A 67 6.20 -3.67 -9.95
N ARG A 68 5.68 -2.43 -9.82
CA ARG A 68 5.78 -1.41 -10.88
C ARG A 68 7.22 -1.01 -11.17
N THR A 69 8.03 -0.83 -10.13
CA THR A 69 9.43 -0.46 -10.27
C THR A 69 10.22 -1.59 -10.95
N LEU A 70 9.95 -2.84 -10.58
CA LEU A 70 10.55 -4.02 -11.20
C LEU A 70 10.20 -4.11 -12.69
N ALA A 71 8.96 -3.84 -13.07
CA ALA A 71 8.54 -3.80 -14.48
C ALA A 71 9.27 -2.69 -15.25
N SER A 72 9.30 -1.48 -14.69
CA SER A 72 9.98 -0.33 -15.29
C SER A 72 11.49 -0.59 -15.49
N GLN A 73 12.17 -1.12 -14.48
CA GLN A 73 13.61 -1.37 -14.57
C GLN A 73 13.96 -2.56 -15.48
N SER A 74 13.04 -3.51 -15.65
CA SER A 74 13.22 -4.65 -16.55
C SER A 74 12.83 -4.38 -18.00
N GLY A 75 12.25 -3.22 -18.30
CA GLY A 75 11.69 -2.91 -19.62
C GLY A 75 10.50 -3.77 -20.00
N SER A 76 9.84 -4.41 -19.03
CA SER A 76 8.67 -5.25 -19.27
C SER A 76 7.42 -4.38 -19.38
N HIS A 77 6.47 -4.79 -20.24
CA HIS A 77 5.13 -4.24 -20.22
C HIS A 77 4.46 -4.57 -18.89
N PHE A 78 3.89 -3.58 -18.21
CA PHE A 78 3.27 -3.76 -16.90
C PHE A 78 1.75 -3.77 -17.01
N GLU A 79 1.13 -4.86 -16.58
CA GLU A 79 -0.32 -4.96 -16.39
C GLU A 79 -0.63 -5.16 -14.90
N ILE A 80 -1.72 -4.58 -14.42
CA ILE A 80 -2.19 -4.77 -13.04
C ILE A 80 -3.67 -5.13 -13.04
N VAL A 81 -4.03 -6.15 -12.27
CA VAL A 81 -5.40 -6.56 -12.03
C VAL A 81 -5.67 -6.71 -10.54
N SER A 82 -6.91 -6.50 -10.13
CA SER A 82 -7.36 -6.80 -8.77
C SER A 82 -8.15 -8.09 -8.77
N ALA A 83 -7.74 -9.06 -7.95
CA ALA A 83 -8.48 -10.33 -7.82
C ALA A 83 -9.88 -10.17 -7.19
N VAL A 84 -10.16 -9.00 -6.61
CA VAL A 84 -11.49 -8.66 -6.07
C VAL A 84 -12.49 -8.38 -7.18
N THR A 85 -12.06 -7.74 -8.27
CA THR A 85 -12.95 -7.30 -9.35
C THR A 85 -12.82 -8.14 -10.61
N SER A 86 -11.70 -8.85 -10.78
CA SER A 86 -11.37 -9.51 -12.04
C SER A 86 -11.96 -10.91 -12.15
N GLY A 87 -12.52 -11.22 -13.32
CA GLY A 87 -13.05 -12.54 -13.65
C GLY A 87 -12.12 -13.36 -14.57
N LEU A 88 -12.49 -14.61 -14.85
CA LEU A 88 -11.76 -15.47 -15.81
C LEU A 88 -11.74 -14.91 -17.24
N ALA A 89 -12.78 -14.16 -17.65
CA ALA A 89 -12.84 -13.58 -19.00
C ALA A 89 -11.77 -12.51 -19.20
N GLU A 90 -11.66 -11.57 -18.26
CA GLU A 90 -10.64 -10.51 -18.26
C GLU A 90 -9.22 -11.08 -18.23
N LEU A 91 -8.98 -12.11 -17.40
CA LEU A 91 -7.68 -12.80 -17.39
C LEU A 91 -7.30 -13.39 -18.76
N LYS A 92 -8.26 -14.00 -19.47
CA LYS A 92 -8.03 -14.54 -20.81
C LYS A 92 -7.67 -13.44 -21.82
N GLU A 93 -8.32 -12.28 -21.75
CA GLU A 93 -7.99 -11.14 -22.62
C GLU A 93 -6.56 -10.65 -22.37
N ILE A 94 -6.16 -10.57 -21.10
CA ILE A 94 -4.80 -10.19 -20.70
C ILE A 94 -3.78 -11.21 -21.20
N PHE A 95 -4.05 -12.51 -21.05
CA PHE A 95 -3.16 -13.55 -21.55
C PHE A 95 -3.03 -13.53 -23.07
N ASN A 96 -4.12 -13.25 -23.79
CA ASN A 96 -4.09 -13.09 -25.25
C ASN A 96 -3.22 -11.88 -25.64
N ALA A 97 -3.38 -10.74 -24.96
CA ALA A 97 -2.55 -9.56 -25.20
C ALA A 97 -1.06 -9.82 -24.88
N ALA A 98 -0.77 -10.49 -23.76
CA ALA A 98 0.59 -10.89 -23.37
C ALA A 98 1.22 -11.83 -24.41
N ASN A 99 0.46 -12.77 -24.97
CA ASN A 99 0.92 -13.64 -26.06
C ASN A 99 1.30 -12.87 -27.33
N GLN A 100 0.54 -11.83 -27.70
CA GLN A 100 0.93 -10.98 -28.83
C GLN A 100 2.23 -10.22 -28.54
N ARG A 101 2.38 -9.67 -27.32
CA ARG A 101 3.63 -9.01 -26.90
C ARG A 101 4.83 -9.95 -26.92
N LYS A 102 4.65 -11.20 -26.47
CA LYS A 102 5.68 -12.24 -26.51
C LYS A 102 6.18 -12.50 -27.93
N LYS A 103 5.30 -12.55 -28.94
CA LYS A 103 5.69 -12.69 -30.36
C LYS A 103 6.54 -11.52 -30.85
N LEU A 104 6.34 -10.34 -30.27
CA LEU A 104 7.12 -9.13 -30.51
C LEU A 104 8.36 -9.03 -29.60
N GLN A 105 8.75 -10.13 -28.91
CA GLN A 105 9.87 -10.19 -27.97
C GLN A 105 9.75 -9.22 -26.78
N GLN A 106 8.53 -8.80 -26.44
CA GLN A 106 8.25 -7.94 -25.30
C GLN A 106 7.72 -8.77 -24.12
N LYS A 107 8.46 -8.75 -23.01
CA LYS A 107 8.05 -9.41 -21.75
C LYS A 107 6.84 -8.69 -21.14
N THR A 108 5.93 -9.47 -20.56
CA THR A 108 4.80 -8.93 -19.78
C THR A 108 4.96 -9.30 -18.32
N LEU A 109 4.95 -8.30 -17.44
CA LEU A 109 4.89 -8.45 -16.01
C LEU A 109 3.44 -8.19 -15.57
N LEU A 110 2.76 -9.24 -15.12
CA LEU A 110 1.37 -9.19 -14.68
C LEU A 110 1.32 -9.17 -13.17
N MET A 111 0.89 -8.05 -12.59
CA MET A 111 0.61 -7.95 -11.17
C MET A 111 -0.84 -8.30 -10.88
N VAL A 112 -1.05 -9.18 -9.89
CA VAL A 112 -2.37 -9.52 -9.34
C VAL A 112 -2.42 -9.07 -7.88
N ASP A 113 -3.18 -8.02 -7.61
CA ASP A 113 -3.41 -7.56 -6.23
C ASP A 113 -4.48 -8.42 -5.55
N GLU A 114 -4.31 -8.65 -4.25
CA GLU A 114 -5.18 -9.51 -3.43
C GLU A 114 -5.34 -10.94 -4.01
N ILE A 115 -4.28 -11.53 -4.55
CA ILE A 115 -4.31 -12.81 -5.31
C ILE A 115 -4.98 -13.98 -4.56
N HIS A 116 -4.98 -13.94 -3.22
CA HIS A 116 -5.67 -14.90 -2.37
C HIS A 116 -7.20 -14.94 -2.58
N ARG A 117 -7.79 -13.89 -3.18
CA ARG A 117 -9.23 -13.83 -3.48
C ARG A 117 -9.65 -14.70 -4.65
N PHE A 118 -8.71 -15.10 -5.51
CA PHE A 118 -9.02 -16.00 -6.61
C PHE A 118 -9.29 -17.42 -6.12
N ASN A 119 -10.32 -18.03 -6.68
CA ASN A 119 -10.58 -19.44 -6.49
C ASN A 119 -9.51 -20.32 -7.17
N ARG A 120 -9.49 -21.61 -6.85
CA ARG A 120 -8.50 -22.55 -7.38
C ARG A 120 -8.44 -22.57 -8.91
N THR A 121 -9.58 -22.54 -9.59
CA THR A 121 -9.65 -22.53 -11.06
C THR A 121 -9.03 -21.27 -11.66
N GLN A 122 -9.25 -20.10 -11.03
CA GLN A 122 -8.61 -18.85 -11.44
C GLN A 122 -7.11 -18.87 -11.20
N GLN A 123 -6.65 -19.43 -10.07
CA GLN A 123 -5.22 -19.59 -9.80
C GLN A 123 -4.55 -20.56 -10.79
N ASP A 124 -5.21 -21.67 -11.13
CA ASP A 124 -4.70 -22.64 -12.11
C ASP A 124 -4.63 -22.07 -13.54
N ALA A 125 -5.46 -21.07 -13.85
CA ALA A 125 -5.47 -20.43 -15.16
C ALA A 125 -4.15 -19.70 -15.50
N PHE A 126 -3.34 -19.32 -14.51
CA PHE A 126 -2.04 -18.68 -14.73
C PHE A 126 -0.95 -19.65 -15.15
N LEU A 127 -1.04 -20.93 -14.76
CA LEU A 127 0.08 -21.88 -14.82
C LEU A 127 0.68 -22.04 -16.23
N PRO A 128 -0.11 -22.24 -17.30
CA PRO A 128 0.45 -22.41 -18.64
C PRO A 128 1.26 -21.21 -19.11
N TYR A 129 0.82 -20.00 -18.74
CA TYR A 129 1.43 -18.74 -19.17
C TYR A 129 2.66 -18.35 -18.34
N ILE A 130 2.77 -18.88 -17.12
CA ILE A 130 3.99 -18.78 -16.31
C ILE A 130 5.05 -19.74 -16.84
N GLU A 131 4.66 -20.99 -17.10
CA GLU A 131 5.58 -22.05 -17.54
C GLU A 131 6.22 -21.75 -18.88
N ASP A 132 5.44 -21.25 -19.83
CA ASP A 132 5.93 -20.94 -21.17
C ASP A 132 6.58 -19.56 -21.27
N GLY A 133 6.58 -18.77 -20.18
CA GLY A 133 7.17 -17.44 -20.09
C GLY A 133 6.36 -16.33 -20.79
N THR A 134 5.07 -16.54 -21.08
CA THR A 134 4.18 -15.50 -21.60
C THR A 134 4.01 -14.34 -20.62
N ILE A 135 3.92 -14.66 -19.32
CA ILE A 135 3.86 -13.68 -18.25
C ILE A 135 4.91 -13.97 -17.19
N ILE A 136 5.33 -12.90 -16.52
CA ILE A 136 6.01 -12.95 -15.23
C ILE A 136 4.99 -12.49 -14.20
N LEU A 137 4.52 -13.42 -13.36
CA LEU A 137 3.47 -13.13 -12.38
C LEU A 137 4.06 -12.45 -11.13
N ILE A 138 3.42 -11.39 -10.68
CA ILE A 138 3.60 -10.83 -9.33
C ILE A 138 2.27 -10.89 -8.60
N GLY A 139 2.09 -11.88 -7.73
CA GLY A 139 0.95 -11.92 -6.82
C GLY A 139 1.23 -11.07 -5.58
N ALA A 140 0.28 -10.25 -5.14
CA ALA A 140 0.35 -9.52 -3.88
C ALA A 140 -0.75 -9.99 -2.92
N THR A 141 -0.39 -10.21 -1.66
CA THR A 141 -1.34 -10.68 -0.64
C THR A 141 -0.96 -10.18 0.75
N THR A 142 -1.98 -9.93 1.59
CA THR A 142 -1.84 -9.73 3.04
C THR A 142 -1.93 -11.05 3.81
N GLU A 143 -2.66 -12.01 3.25
CA GLU A 143 -2.86 -13.34 3.83
C GLU A 143 -1.68 -14.26 3.56
N ASN A 144 -1.49 -15.25 4.45
CA ASN A 144 -0.41 -16.21 4.36
C ASN A 144 -0.57 -17.08 3.08
N PRO A 145 0.39 -17.00 2.13
CA PRO A 145 0.30 -17.67 0.84
C PRO A 145 0.11 -19.19 0.93
N SER A 146 0.68 -19.84 1.95
CA SER A 146 0.65 -21.30 2.07
C SER A 146 -0.75 -21.87 2.35
N PHE A 147 -1.68 -21.04 2.84
CA PHE A 147 -3.06 -21.44 3.10
C PHE A 147 -4.01 -21.05 1.96
N GLU A 148 -3.80 -19.88 1.37
CA GLU A 148 -4.73 -19.30 0.40
C GLU A 148 -4.37 -19.60 -1.06
N LEU A 149 -3.09 -19.86 -1.35
CA LEU A 149 -2.63 -20.17 -2.69
C LEU A 149 -2.41 -21.66 -2.88
N ASN A 150 -2.78 -22.14 -4.07
CA ASN A 150 -2.60 -23.53 -4.42
C ASN A 150 -1.11 -23.89 -4.58
N SER A 151 -0.78 -25.15 -4.33
CA SER A 151 0.60 -25.63 -4.36
C SER A 151 1.23 -25.57 -5.75
N ALA A 152 0.44 -25.64 -6.82
CA ALA A 152 0.92 -25.56 -8.20
C ALA A 152 1.44 -24.16 -8.55
N LEU A 153 0.79 -23.12 -8.04
CA LEU A 153 1.23 -21.73 -8.21
C LEU A 153 2.45 -21.44 -7.34
N LEU A 154 2.41 -21.89 -6.08
CA LEU A 154 3.53 -21.71 -5.14
C LEU A 154 4.81 -22.41 -5.61
N SER A 155 4.72 -23.57 -6.27
CA SER A 155 5.91 -24.26 -6.78
C SER A 155 6.59 -23.53 -7.94
N ARG A 156 5.91 -22.59 -8.59
CA ARG A 156 6.42 -21.77 -9.72
C ARG A 156 6.74 -20.34 -9.34
N CYS A 157 6.46 -19.95 -8.10
CA CYS A 157 6.67 -18.58 -7.63
C CYS A 157 7.60 -18.55 -6.42
N LYS A 158 8.46 -17.53 -6.36
CA LYS A 158 9.22 -17.26 -5.13
C LYS A 158 8.40 -16.39 -4.19
N VAL A 159 8.16 -16.87 -2.97
CA VAL A 159 7.49 -16.08 -1.93
C VAL A 159 8.51 -15.13 -1.29
N LEU A 160 8.20 -13.83 -1.29
CA LEU A 160 9.02 -12.78 -0.71
C LEU A 160 8.20 -12.01 0.33
N GLU A 161 8.71 -11.98 1.55
CA GLU A 161 8.13 -11.22 2.65
C GLU A 161 8.45 -9.73 2.51
N VAL A 162 7.41 -8.89 2.46
CA VAL A 162 7.49 -7.42 2.47
C VAL A 162 7.11 -6.95 3.87
N ARG A 163 8.06 -6.35 4.58
CA ARG A 163 7.96 -6.09 6.01
C ARG A 163 7.26 -4.78 6.30
N ARG A 164 6.74 -4.62 7.52
CA ARG A 164 6.28 -3.30 8.00
C ARG A 164 7.42 -2.28 7.90
N LEU A 165 7.08 -1.06 7.53
CA LEU A 165 8.05 0.02 7.43
C LEU A 165 8.53 0.42 8.83
N SER A 166 9.83 0.66 8.97
CA SER A 166 10.38 1.22 10.20
C SER A 166 10.00 2.69 10.35
N ASP A 167 10.09 3.21 11.58
CA ASP A 167 9.89 4.63 11.86
C ASP A 167 10.82 5.53 11.02
N GLU A 168 12.06 5.07 10.77
CA GLU A 168 13.01 5.78 9.92
C GLU A 168 12.55 5.80 8.45
N ALA A 169 12.08 4.67 7.92
CA ALA A 169 11.52 4.61 6.57
C ALA A 169 10.29 5.53 6.43
N LEU A 170 9.41 5.55 7.43
CA LEU A 170 8.25 6.44 7.48
C LEU A 170 8.66 7.92 7.54
N LYS A 171 9.67 8.28 8.34
CA LYS A 171 10.24 9.65 8.36
C LYS A 171 10.74 10.06 6.98
N ASN A 172 11.49 9.18 6.30
CA ASN A 172 11.99 9.46 4.95
C ASN A 172 10.86 9.65 3.93
N ILE A 173 9.76 8.88 4.05
CA ILE A 173 8.55 9.07 3.24
C ILE A 173 7.93 10.45 3.50
N MET A 174 7.82 10.90 4.75
CA MET A 174 7.30 12.23 5.08
C MET A 174 8.18 13.33 4.48
N VAL A 175 9.50 13.24 4.63
CA VAL A 175 10.44 14.23 4.08
C VAL A 175 10.30 14.32 2.56
N ARG A 176 10.16 13.18 1.88
CA ARG A 176 9.93 13.15 0.43
C ARG A 176 8.59 13.79 0.05
N ALA A 177 7.55 13.60 0.86
CA ALA A 177 6.26 14.24 0.65
C ALA A 177 6.36 15.78 0.76
N GLU A 178 7.04 16.29 1.80
CA GLU A 178 7.30 17.72 1.98
C GLU A 178 8.06 18.33 0.79
N GLN A 179 9.07 17.61 0.28
CA GLN A 179 9.85 18.04 -0.88
C GLN A 179 9.02 18.10 -2.16
N LEU A 180 8.17 17.09 -2.40
CA LEU A 180 7.32 17.06 -3.59
C LEU A 180 6.28 18.19 -3.58
N ILE A 181 5.67 18.45 -2.43
CA ILE A 181 4.64 19.49 -2.27
C ILE A 181 5.28 20.88 -2.14
N ASN A 182 6.59 20.94 -1.87
CA ASN A 182 7.31 22.18 -1.54
C ASN A 182 6.67 22.92 -0.36
N LEU A 183 6.24 22.16 0.64
CA LEU A 183 5.60 22.65 1.86
C LEU A 183 6.00 21.74 3.01
N LYS A 184 6.40 22.31 4.15
CA LYS A 184 6.62 21.52 5.36
C LYS A 184 5.30 21.15 6.00
N LEU A 185 5.21 19.95 6.56
CA LEU A 185 4.06 19.56 7.36
C LEU A 185 3.98 20.49 8.57
N PRO A 186 2.78 21.00 8.92
CA PRO A 186 2.60 21.89 10.06
C PRO A 186 2.61 21.07 11.36
N LEU A 187 3.66 20.30 11.63
CA LEU A 187 3.81 19.40 12.77
C LEU A 187 5.07 19.73 13.56
N ASN A 188 4.96 19.83 14.89
CA ASN A 188 6.15 19.78 15.74
C ASN A 188 6.72 18.34 15.81
N GLU A 189 7.91 18.16 16.38
CA GLU A 189 8.57 16.85 16.43
C GLU A 189 7.75 15.78 17.20
N GLU A 190 7.06 16.18 18.27
CA GLU A 190 6.17 15.27 19.00
C GLU A 190 4.99 14.80 18.15
N ALA A 191 4.38 15.70 17.38
CA ALA A 191 3.27 15.38 16.48
C ALA A 191 3.72 14.52 15.30
N LYS A 192 4.93 14.74 14.77
CA LYS A 192 5.53 13.86 13.75
C LYS A 192 5.71 12.44 14.28
N ASN A 193 6.32 12.29 15.47
CA ASN A 193 6.50 10.97 16.09
C ASN A 193 5.15 10.30 16.39
N LEU A 194 4.15 11.07 16.85
CA LEU A 194 2.79 10.55 17.02
C LEU A 194 2.21 10.04 15.70
N LEU A 195 2.33 10.80 14.61
CA LEU A 195 1.82 10.40 13.29
C LEU A 195 2.48 9.10 12.79
N ILE A 196 3.79 8.98 12.96
CA ILE A 196 4.56 7.77 12.62
C ILE A 196 4.08 6.56 13.43
N ASN A 197 3.92 6.74 14.75
CA ASN A 197 3.41 5.69 15.63
C ASN A 197 1.99 5.24 15.23
N MET A 198 1.16 6.17 14.79
CA MET A 198 -0.19 5.87 14.30
C MET A 198 -0.18 5.15 12.95
N ALA A 199 0.76 5.48 12.07
CA ALA A 199 0.92 4.80 10.80
C ALA A 199 1.35 3.34 10.97
N ASP A 200 2.04 2.99 12.05
CA ASP A 200 2.36 1.60 12.43
C ASP A 200 3.01 0.79 11.29
N GLY A 201 3.87 1.43 10.51
CA GLY A 201 4.54 0.81 9.37
C GLY A 201 3.73 0.76 8.07
N ASP A 202 2.55 1.41 8.00
CA ASP A 202 1.77 1.61 6.79
C ASP A 202 2.09 2.97 6.15
N GLY A 203 2.81 2.94 5.02
CA GLY A 203 3.20 4.15 4.30
C GLY A 203 2.05 4.81 3.54
N ARG A 204 1.02 4.04 3.13
CA ARG A 204 -0.15 4.58 2.42
C ARG A 204 -1.01 5.38 3.40
N TYR A 205 -1.26 4.84 4.59
CA TYR A 205 -1.95 5.54 5.67
C TYR A 205 -1.24 6.84 6.03
N LEU A 206 0.09 6.78 6.23
CA LEU A 206 0.91 7.96 6.52
C LEU A 206 0.74 9.05 5.46
N LEU A 207 0.83 8.68 4.17
CA LEU A 207 0.72 9.63 3.07
C LEU A 207 -0.67 10.25 2.95
N ASN A 208 -1.73 9.48 3.23
CA ASN A 208 -3.09 10.03 3.29
C ASN A 208 -3.20 11.10 4.39
N MET A 209 -2.65 10.83 5.58
CA MET A 209 -2.63 11.82 6.67
C MET A 209 -1.80 13.05 6.30
N CYS A 210 -0.66 12.87 5.64
CA CYS A 210 0.16 14.00 5.18
C CYS A 210 -0.59 14.86 4.17
N GLU A 211 -1.30 14.25 3.20
CA GLU A 211 -2.10 14.95 2.19
C GLU A 211 -3.16 15.86 2.82
N GLU A 212 -3.82 15.39 3.87
CA GLU A 212 -4.80 16.19 4.60
C GLU A 212 -4.18 17.33 5.39
N LEU A 213 -3.06 17.08 6.07
CA LEU A 213 -2.34 18.11 6.80
C LEU A 213 -1.82 19.20 5.84
N PHE A 214 -1.41 18.84 4.62
CA PHE A 214 -1.07 19.81 3.60
C PHE A 214 -2.27 20.63 3.13
N ALA A 215 -3.47 20.04 3.07
CA ALA A 215 -4.69 20.75 2.68
C ALA A 215 -5.12 21.85 3.68
N ILE A 216 -4.76 21.70 4.96
CA ILE A 216 -4.98 22.72 6.01
C ILE A 216 -4.03 23.92 5.82
N GLY A 217 -2.85 23.68 5.25
CA GLY A 217 -1.82 24.70 5.03
C GLY A 217 -1.05 25.09 6.29
N ASN A 218 -0.29 26.18 6.19
CA ASN A 218 0.74 26.55 7.18
C ASN A 218 0.25 27.57 8.23
N GLN A 219 -1.01 27.48 8.65
CA GLN A 219 -1.62 28.48 9.52
C GLN A 219 -1.15 28.36 10.98
N GLU A 220 -0.89 27.13 11.47
CA GLU A 220 -0.39 26.90 12.82
C GLU A 220 0.33 25.54 12.93
N LEU A 221 1.39 25.44 13.75
CA LEU A 221 2.04 24.17 14.07
C LEU A 221 1.15 23.31 14.97
N PHE A 222 0.87 22.09 14.55
CA PHE A 222 0.16 21.09 15.33
C PHE A 222 1.09 20.52 16.40
N THR A 223 0.62 20.57 17.64
CA THR A 223 1.14 19.75 18.73
C THR A 223 0.54 18.35 18.68
N SER A 224 1.09 17.43 19.46
CA SER A 224 0.56 16.06 19.60
C SER A 224 -0.93 16.05 19.99
N LEU A 225 -1.36 16.95 20.88
CA LEU A 225 -2.77 17.10 21.28
C LEU A 225 -3.66 17.59 20.14
N LYS A 226 -3.26 18.66 19.44
CA LYS A 226 -4.02 19.20 18.30
C LYS A 226 -4.15 18.17 17.17
N LEU A 227 -3.08 17.40 16.92
CA LEU A 227 -3.13 16.32 15.95
C LEU A 227 -4.13 15.23 16.36
N ARG A 228 -4.16 14.83 17.64
CA ARG A 228 -5.17 13.87 18.14
C ARG A 228 -6.58 14.40 17.96
N GLU A 229 -6.84 15.64 18.33
CA GLU A 229 -8.17 16.26 18.16
C GLU A 229 -8.60 16.34 16.70
N PHE A 230 -7.66 16.69 15.80
CA PHE A 230 -7.91 16.71 14.36
C PHE A 230 -8.29 15.33 13.84
N LEU A 231 -7.56 14.29 14.25
CA LEU A 231 -7.83 12.92 13.83
C LEU A 231 -9.12 12.36 14.46
N GLN A 232 -9.45 12.73 15.69
CA GLN A 232 -10.72 12.39 16.36
C GLN A 232 -11.95 12.93 15.63
N LYS A 233 -11.86 14.15 15.09
CA LYS A 233 -12.94 14.75 14.31
C LYS A 233 -13.20 14.02 12.99
N ARG A 234 -12.31 13.12 12.55
CA ARG A 234 -12.54 12.21 11.41
C ARG A 234 -13.30 10.95 11.77
N THR A 235 -13.43 10.62 13.06
CA THR A 235 -14.14 9.43 13.52
C THR A 235 -15.69 9.48 13.40
N PRO A 236 -16.38 10.44 12.74
CA PRO A 236 -17.81 10.29 12.45
C PRO A 236 -18.12 10.05 10.97
N LEU A 237 -17.24 9.36 10.22
CA LEU A 237 -17.64 8.66 8.99
C LEU A 237 -16.94 7.30 8.94
N TYR A 238 -17.57 6.37 9.63
CA TYR A 238 -17.36 4.93 9.57
C TYR A 238 -17.14 4.45 8.13
N ASP A 239 -15.89 4.16 7.79
CA ASP A 239 -15.59 3.32 6.64
C ASP A 239 -15.76 1.87 7.10
N LYS A 240 -16.72 1.16 6.51
CA LYS A 240 -17.14 -0.21 6.86
C LYS A 240 -16.12 -1.26 6.38
N SER A 241 -14.82 -0.98 6.55
CA SER A 241 -13.75 -1.92 6.25
C SER A 241 -13.14 -2.46 7.55
N ARG A 242 -12.96 -3.79 7.61
CA ARG A 242 -12.49 -4.52 8.80
C ARG A 242 -11.13 -4.03 9.32
N ASP A 243 -10.33 -3.36 8.50
CA ASP A 243 -8.99 -2.85 8.85
C ASP A 243 -9.00 -1.72 9.90
N SER A 244 -10.04 -0.88 9.93
CA SER A 244 -10.14 0.21 10.91
C SER A 244 -10.30 -0.32 12.35
N HIS A 245 -11.08 -1.39 12.52
CA HIS A 245 -11.26 -2.05 13.82
C HIS A 245 -9.97 -2.69 14.34
N TYR A 246 -9.16 -3.30 13.46
CA TYR A 246 -7.88 -3.90 13.87
C TYR A 246 -6.88 -2.85 14.34
N ASN A 247 -6.85 -1.67 13.69
CA ASN A 247 -5.96 -0.58 14.10
C ASN A 247 -6.34 0.00 15.46
N LEU A 248 -7.63 0.12 15.77
CA LEU A 248 -8.12 0.56 17.08
C LEU A 248 -7.81 -0.43 18.20
N ILE A 249 -7.99 -1.74 17.95
CA ILE A 249 -7.62 -2.79 18.92
C ILE A 249 -6.11 -2.83 19.14
N SER A 250 -5.31 -2.68 18.07
CA SER A 250 -3.85 -2.63 18.14
C SER A 250 -3.38 -1.42 18.95
N ALA A 251 -3.94 -0.24 18.71
CA ALA A 251 -3.63 0.97 19.45
C ALA A 251 -3.98 0.84 20.95
N LEU A 252 -5.15 0.27 21.27
CA LEU A 252 -5.53 -0.05 22.65
C LEU A 252 -4.53 -1.01 23.32
N HIS A 253 -4.19 -2.12 22.66
CA HIS A 253 -3.22 -3.08 23.19
C HIS A 253 -1.83 -2.48 23.42
N LYS A 254 -1.38 -1.58 22.55
CA LYS A 254 -0.09 -0.88 22.71
C LYS A 254 -0.14 0.12 23.85
N SER A 255 -1.24 0.87 24.00
CA SER A 255 -1.42 1.79 25.14
C SER A 255 -1.45 1.05 26.47
N ILE A 256 -2.08 -0.12 26.53
CA ILE A 256 -2.09 -0.99 27.72
C ILE A 256 -0.67 -1.53 27.98
N ARG A 257 0.03 -2.02 26.96
CA ARG A 257 1.40 -2.51 27.08
C ARG A 257 2.39 -1.42 27.51
N GLY A 258 2.17 -0.19 27.06
CA GLY A 258 2.96 0.99 27.41
C GLY A 258 2.55 1.65 28.72
N SER A 259 1.58 1.09 29.46
CA SER A 259 1.04 1.64 30.71
C SER A 259 0.52 3.08 30.59
N ASP A 260 0.12 3.51 29.38
CA ASP A 260 -0.49 4.82 29.16
C ASP A 260 -2.00 4.71 29.40
N VAL A 261 -2.41 5.00 30.63
CA VAL A 261 -3.81 4.91 31.09
C VAL A 261 -4.72 5.84 30.28
N ASN A 262 -4.28 7.06 29.97
CA ASN A 262 -5.07 8.04 29.24
C ASN A 262 -5.29 7.60 27.79
N ALA A 263 -4.24 7.12 27.12
CA ALA A 263 -4.37 6.59 25.77
C ALA A 263 -5.21 5.30 25.74
N SER A 264 -5.10 4.45 26.77
CA SER A 264 -5.90 3.22 26.88
C SER A 264 -7.39 3.53 27.03
N LEU A 265 -7.75 4.44 27.94
CA LEU A 265 -9.14 4.87 28.14
C LEU A 265 -9.69 5.58 26.90
N TYR A 266 -8.85 6.36 26.22
CA TYR A 266 -9.21 7.01 24.96
C TYR A 266 -9.56 6.01 23.86
N TRP A 267 -8.68 5.04 23.57
CA TRP A 267 -8.95 4.03 22.52
C TRP A 267 -10.12 3.11 22.88
N LEU A 268 -10.31 2.83 24.16
CA LEU A 268 -11.47 2.09 24.66
C LEU A 268 -12.77 2.88 24.46
N GLY A 269 -12.78 4.17 24.77
CA GLY A 269 -13.94 5.05 24.57
C GLY A 269 -14.33 5.17 23.10
N VAL A 270 -13.34 5.29 22.21
CA VAL A 270 -13.54 5.28 20.75
C VAL A 270 -14.22 3.99 20.27
N GLN A 271 -13.84 2.83 20.82
CA GLN A 271 -14.50 1.56 20.49
C GLN A 271 -15.94 1.47 21.01
N PHE A 272 -16.21 1.91 22.24
CA PHE A 272 -17.56 1.86 22.81
C PHE A 272 -18.53 2.78 22.09
N GLN A 273 -18.09 3.98 21.70
CA GLN A 273 -18.92 4.90 20.92
C GLN A 273 -19.31 4.26 19.58
N GLY A 274 -18.39 3.51 18.97
CA GLY A 274 -18.65 2.73 17.78
C GLY A 274 -19.73 1.66 17.90
N LEU A 275 -19.71 0.90 18.98
CA LEU A 275 -20.70 -0.15 19.26
C LEU A 275 -22.09 0.41 19.58
N MET A 276 -22.17 1.64 20.11
CA MET A 276 -23.43 2.31 20.43
C MET A 276 -24.15 2.83 19.17
N GLU A 277 -23.41 3.15 18.10
CA GLU A 277 -23.97 3.59 16.81
C GLU A 277 -24.51 2.41 15.97
N GLU A 278 -23.89 1.23 16.06
CA GLU A 278 -24.40 -0.02 15.44
C GLU A 278 -25.80 -0.40 15.95
N LYS A 279 -26.09 -0.18 17.23
CA LYS A 279 -27.42 -0.49 17.81
C LYS A 279 -28.52 0.51 17.45
N LYS A 280 -28.19 1.67 16.89
CA LYS A 280 -29.16 2.67 16.42
C LYS A 280 -29.50 2.54 14.93
N SER A 281 -28.79 1.65 14.22
CA SER A 281 -28.93 1.44 12.77
C SER A 281 -29.52 0.05 12.40
N ILE A 282 -30.14 -0.62 13.38
CA ILE A 282 -31.01 -1.81 13.24
C ILE A 282 -32.39 -1.42 13.78
#